data_AF-A0A7Y3NGL1-F1
#
_entry.id   AF-A0A7Y3NGL1-F1
#
_cell.length_a   1.000
_cell.length_b   1.000
_cell.length_c   1.000
_cell.angle_alpha   90.00
_cell.angle_beta   90.00
_cell.angle_gamma   90.00
#
_symmetry.space_group_name_H-M   'P 1'
#
loop_
_entity.id
_entity.type
_entity.pdbx_description
1 polymer ?
#
loop_
_entity_poly.entity_id
_entity_poly.type
_entity_poly.pdbx_seq_one_letter_code
_entity_poly.pdbx_strand_id
1 'polypeptide(L)'
;MNVLKPHLQTTIWTLLRNDTSQHEIARVTGIDRKTIRAYAKRFAAAEAANSPRAATDSPGRTAPPRPPAPAATSVSACEPHRAFIEAQLRLQRNATAIYQDLVDQVAFAGAYNSVKRFCARLRRKEPEQFDRLSFQPGEEMQVDYGEGAPTLVPGTDRYRKPRLFVATLRYSRSSFRRVVWKSSQQVWAELHEQAWRYFGGSCHYVVLDNLKEGVLKPDLYEPRLNAVYAATLAHYSVVADPARVRDPNRKGTVENAIGHTQATALKGLDDRLSLADFDWRFNPKLPRQACFALHALKFIGEGANAMIIGRPGTGKSHVAKAVAYQATLQGFDVRYVEADTEFAKFALGSAAEQAALLRAYVEPDLLVLDDLFLARRIRDAAAELLQTVVHQRYKHRRSIVVTSNRVVQDWGKYLGDATMATTILDRLMHRAAMLEFEGKSYRLKEAAARIALNTTADA
;
A
#
# COMPACT_ATOMS: atom_id res chain seq x y z
N MET A 1 -6.87 -24.68 20.48
CA MET A 1 -7.29 -24.24 21.83
C MET A 1 -7.73 -22.79 21.74
N ASN A 2 -9.02 -22.49 21.89
CA ASN A 2 -9.48 -21.10 21.87
C ASN A 2 -9.00 -20.39 23.12
N VAL A 3 -8.12 -19.40 22.94
CA VAL A 3 -7.62 -18.56 24.03
C VAL A 3 -8.70 -17.53 24.37
N LEU A 4 -9.02 -17.39 25.66
CA LEU A 4 -10.06 -16.48 26.15
C LEU A 4 -9.61 -15.02 25.91
N LYS A 5 -10.53 -14.10 25.60
CA LYS A 5 -10.18 -12.69 25.36
C LYS A 5 -9.52 -12.07 26.61
N PRO A 6 -8.51 -11.18 26.47
CA PRO A 6 -7.70 -10.67 27.59
C PRO A 6 -8.51 -10.07 28.75
N HIS A 7 -9.54 -9.29 28.47
CA HIS A 7 -10.38 -8.67 29.52
C HIS A 7 -11.10 -9.72 30.38
N LEU A 8 -11.58 -10.82 29.79
CA LEU A 8 -12.24 -11.90 30.53
C LEU A 8 -11.26 -12.67 31.43
N GLN A 9 -9.99 -12.77 31.01
CA GLN A 9 -8.95 -13.38 31.85
C GLN A 9 -8.69 -12.52 33.09
N THR A 10 -8.63 -11.20 32.93
CA THR A 10 -8.48 -10.25 34.04
C THR A 10 -9.68 -10.34 35.00
N THR A 11 -10.91 -10.38 34.48
CA THR A 11 -12.12 -10.52 35.32
C THR A 11 -12.13 -11.82 36.10
N ILE A 12 -11.78 -12.95 35.49
CA ILE A 12 -11.68 -14.25 36.19
C ILE A 12 -10.61 -14.18 37.29
N TRP A 13 -9.44 -13.60 36.99
CA TRP A 13 -8.36 -13.47 37.97
C TRP A 13 -8.77 -12.62 39.18
N THR A 14 -9.41 -11.47 38.94
CA THR A 14 -9.89 -10.59 40.02
C THR A 14 -10.95 -11.26 40.89
N LEU A 15 -11.92 -11.95 40.29
CA LEU A 15 -12.98 -12.63 41.05
C LEU A 15 -12.45 -13.82 41.85
N LEU A 16 -11.50 -14.59 41.29
CA LEU A 16 -10.84 -15.68 42.01
C LEU A 16 -9.99 -15.18 43.18
N ARG A 17 -9.37 -13.99 43.06
CA ARG A 17 -8.58 -13.37 44.13
C ARG A 17 -9.45 -12.83 45.27
N ASN A 18 -10.71 -12.52 44.99
CA ASN A 18 -11.69 -12.07 45.99
C ASN A 18 -12.50 -13.24 46.57
N ASP A 19 -11.96 -14.47 46.56
CA ASP A 19 -12.58 -15.69 47.07
C ASP A 19 -13.98 -16.00 46.51
N THR A 20 -14.33 -15.47 45.33
CA THR A 20 -15.63 -15.73 44.70
C THR A 20 -15.67 -17.15 44.15
N SER A 21 -16.76 -17.88 44.44
CA SER A 21 -16.88 -19.29 44.03
C SER A 21 -16.89 -19.44 42.50
N GLN A 22 -16.33 -20.54 41.98
CA GLN A 22 -16.33 -20.81 40.53
C GLN A 22 -17.74 -20.88 39.93
N HIS A 23 -18.75 -21.25 40.75
CA HIS A 23 -20.16 -21.25 40.36
C HIS A 23 -20.69 -19.84 40.13
N GLU A 24 -20.33 -18.92 41.02
CA GLU A 24 -20.75 -17.53 40.94
C GLU A 24 -20.02 -16.77 39.82
N ILE A 25 -18.73 -17.06 39.60
CA ILE A 25 -17.98 -16.54 38.45
C ILE A 25 -18.62 -16.99 37.13
N ALA A 26 -19.01 -18.26 37.02
CA ALA A 26 -19.67 -18.78 35.82
C ALA A 26 -21.03 -18.10 35.57
N ARG A 27 -21.79 -17.82 36.63
CA ARG A 27 -23.07 -17.11 36.56
C ARG A 27 -22.91 -15.65 36.12
N VAL A 28 -21.91 -14.94 36.63
CA VAL A 28 -21.67 -13.52 36.35
C VAL A 28 -21.01 -13.29 34.99
N THR A 29 -20.08 -14.16 34.60
CA THR A 29 -19.29 -13.99 33.36
C THR A 29 -19.84 -14.77 32.17
N GLY A 30 -20.75 -15.72 32.39
CA GLY A 30 -21.25 -16.63 31.35
C GLY A 30 -20.22 -17.65 30.85
N ILE A 31 -19.06 -17.76 31.53
CA ILE A 31 -17.95 -18.63 31.11
C ILE A 31 -18.10 -20.01 31.76
N ASP A 32 -17.89 -21.06 30.98
CA ASP A 32 -17.99 -22.44 31.47
C ASP A 32 -17.02 -22.72 32.64
N ARG A 33 -17.50 -23.44 33.65
CA ARG A 33 -16.76 -23.77 34.88
C ARG A 33 -15.47 -24.54 34.60
N LYS A 34 -15.38 -25.36 33.54
CA LYS A 34 -14.14 -26.06 33.16
C LYS A 34 -13.08 -25.07 32.70
N THR A 35 -13.47 -24.02 32.00
CA THR A 35 -12.57 -22.95 31.55
C THR A 35 -12.07 -22.15 32.74
N ILE A 36 -12.94 -21.73 33.65
CA ILE A 36 -12.56 -21.00 34.88
C ILE A 36 -11.56 -21.84 35.71
N ARG A 37 -11.82 -23.16 35.87
CA ARG A 37 -10.92 -24.08 36.58
C ARG A 37 -9.55 -24.21 35.91
N ALA A 38 -9.50 -24.24 34.58
CA ALA A 38 -8.23 -24.29 33.84
C ALA A 38 -7.40 -23.02 34.04
N TYR A 39 -8.05 -21.85 34.04
CA TYR A 39 -7.38 -20.57 34.30
C TYR A 39 -6.96 -20.43 35.77
N ALA A 40 -7.77 -20.88 36.74
CA ALA A 40 -7.40 -20.91 38.15
C ALA A 40 -6.10 -21.72 38.39
N LYS A 41 -5.98 -22.91 37.78
CA LYS A 41 -4.74 -23.70 37.82
C LYS A 41 -3.54 -22.96 37.20
N ARG A 42 -3.77 -22.24 36.10
CA ARG A 42 -2.73 -21.50 35.39
C ARG A 42 -2.26 -20.28 36.19
N PHE A 43 -3.15 -19.60 36.89
CA PHE A 43 -2.80 -18.50 37.80
C PHE A 43 -2.07 -19.00 39.05
N ALA A 44 -2.53 -20.10 39.67
CA ALA A 44 -1.82 -20.73 40.79
C ALA A 44 -0.41 -21.20 40.40
N ALA A 45 -0.25 -21.76 39.19
CA ALA A 45 1.06 -22.12 38.66
C ALA A 45 1.96 -20.90 38.35
N ALA A 46 1.37 -19.75 38.01
CA ALA A 46 2.09 -18.50 37.81
C ALA A 46 2.50 -17.83 39.13
N GLU A 47 1.72 -17.99 40.21
CA GLU A 47 2.09 -17.52 41.56
C GLU A 47 3.13 -18.43 42.25
N ALA A 48 3.10 -19.74 42.01
CA ALA A 48 4.11 -20.67 42.51
C ALA A 48 5.47 -20.57 41.77
N ALA A 49 5.48 -19.97 40.58
CA ALA A 49 6.71 -19.68 39.85
C ALA A 49 7.34 -18.39 40.40
N ASN A 50 8.35 -18.55 41.26
CA ASN A 50 9.23 -17.45 41.67
C ASN A 50 10.05 -16.92 40.47
N SER A 51 9.41 -16.15 39.60
CA SER A 51 10.02 -15.10 38.78
C SER A 51 8.93 -14.31 38.06
N PRO A 52 8.44 -13.22 38.65
CA PRO A 52 7.89 -12.15 37.85
C PRO A 52 9.05 -11.50 37.09
N ARG A 53 8.83 -11.28 35.80
CA ARG A 53 9.70 -10.51 34.92
C ARG A 53 9.87 -9.10 35.50
N ALA A 54 10.88 -8.91 36.34
CA ALA A 54 11.19 -7.64 36.97
C ALA A 54 11.75 -6.68 35.93
N ALA A 55 11.07 -5.54 35.80
CA ALA A 55 11.66 -4.32 35.28
C ALA A 55 12.87 -3.96 36.17
N THR A 56 14.07 -3.88 35.59
CA THR A 56 15.24 -3.32 36.26
C THR A 56 15.26 -1.82 36.01
N ASP A 57 14.63 -1.08 36.92
CA ASP A 57 15.03 0.28 37.29
C ASP A 57 15.42 0.26 38.77
N SER A 58 16.73 0.18 39.05
CA SER A 58 17.48 0.80 40.18
C SER A 58 18.76 0.02 40.55
N PRO A 59 19.83 0.71 41.01
CA PRO A 59 21.22 0.28 40.81
C PRO A 59 21.77 -0.60 41.94
N GLY A 60 22.61 -1.58 41.59
CA GLY A 60 23.58 -2.19 42.51
C GLY A 60 23.37 -3.67 42.84
N ARG A 61 23.82 -4.57 41.96
CA ARG A 61 24.55 -5.83 42.20
C ARG A 61 24.39 -6.77 41.00
N THR A 62 25.43 -6.88 40.18
CA THR A 62 25.51 -7.84 39.07
C THR A 62 25.71 -9.26 39.60
N ALA A 63 24.78 -10.16 39.30
CA ALA A 63 25.00 -11.61 39.39
C ALA A 63 25.85 -12.08 38.19
N PRO A 64 26.71 -13.10 38.35
CA PRO A 64 27.61 -13.54 37.29
C PRO A 64 26.86 -14.20 36.11
N PRO A 65 27.37 -14.06 34.87
CA PRO A 65 26.69 -14.52 33.67
C PRO A 65 26.65 -16.06 33.58
N ARG A 66 25.48 -16.60 33.26
CA ARG A 66 25.28 -18.03 32.98
C ARG A 66 25.85 -18.37 31.59
N PRO A 67 26.59 -19.48 31.41
CA PRO A 67 27.18 -19.83 30.11
C PRO A 67 26.10 -20.14 29.06
N PRO A 68 26.34 -19.82 27.78
CA PRO A 68 25.39 -20.08 26.70
C PRO A 68 25.23 -21.59 26.47
N ALA A 69 23.99 -22.05 26.35
CA ALA A 69 23.70 -23.43 25.94
C ALA A 69 24.11 -23.62 24.47
N PRO A 70 24.75 -24.75 24.10
CA PRO A 70 25.15 -25.00 22.72
C PRO A 70 23.92 -25.12 21.82
N ALA A 71 23.92 -24.39 20.71
CA ALA A 71 22.85 -24.43 19.71
C ALA A 71 22.92 -25.74 18.92
N ALA A 72 21.89 -26.59 19.03
CA ALA A 72 21.77 -27.79 18.22
C ALA A 72 21.54 -27.41 16.75
N THR A 73 22.56 -27.57 15.91
CA THR A 73 22.46 -27.40 14.46
C THR A 73 21.85 -28.68 13.87
N SER A 74 20.54 -28.68 13.64
CA SER A 74 19.90 -29.78 12.89
C SER A 74 20.15 -29.57 11.39
N VAL A 75 21.09 -30.34 10.83
CA VAL A 75 21.31 -30.40 9.39
C VAL A 75 20.07 -31.05 8.76
N SER A 76 19.50 -30.44 7.72
CA SER A 76 18.32 -30.99 7.03
C SER A 76 18.66 -32.37 6.45
N ALA A 77 17.78 -33.34 6.61
CA ALA A 77 17.91 -34.66 5.98
C ALA A 77 18.05 -34.57 4.43
N CYS A 78 17.67 -33.46 3.81
CA CYS A 78 17.82 -33.21 2.37
C CYS A 78 19.22 -32.71 1.97
N GLU A 79 20.06 -32.32 2.93
CA GLU A 79 21.40 -31.76 2.66
C GLU A 79 22.34 -32.74 1.93
N PRO A 80 22.40 -34.04 2.27
CA PRO A 80 23.20 -35.01 1.53
C PRO A 80 22.79 -35.17 0.06
N HIS A 81 21.54 -34.86 -0.29
CA HIS A 81 20.99 -34.99 -1.64
C HIS A 81 20.95 -33.66 -2.40
N ARG A 82 21.61 -32.61 -1.90
CA ARG A 82 21.62 -31.27 -2.50
C ARG A 82 21.99 -31.28 -3.99
N ALA A 83 23.07 -31.97 -4.35
CA ALA A 83 23.57 -32.00 -5.72
C ALA A 83 22.53 -32.58 -6.70
N PHE A 84 21.83 -33.64 -6.29
CA PHE A 84 20.74 -34.22 -7.07
C PHE A 84 19.57 -33.24 -7.21
N ILE A 85 19.12 -32.64 -6.11
CA ILE A 85 18.00 -31.69 -6.11
C ILE A 85 18.31 -30.48 -6.99
N GLU A 86 19.53 -29.93 -6.92
CA GLU A 86 19.96 -28.82 -7.77
C GLU A 86 19.97 -29.20 -9.26
N ALA A 87 20.43 -30.42 -9.61
CA ALA A 87 20.39 -30.91 -10.98
C ALA A 87 18.94 -31.04 -11.51
N GLN A 88 18.03 -31.60 -10.71
CA GLN A 88 16.62 -31.73 -11.11
C GLN A 88 15.89 -30.38 -11.20
N LEU A 89 16.28 -29.41 -10.36
CA LEU A 89 15.75 -28.04 -10.43
C LEU A 89 16.23 -27.31 -11.69
N ARG A 90 17.46 -27.54 -12.16
CA ARG A 90 17.95 -27.02 -13.46
C ARG A 90 17.15 -27.60 -14.64
N LEU A 91 16.65 -28.83 -14.52
CA LEU A 91 15.73 -29.46 -15.47
C LEU A 91 14.27 -28.98 -15.31
N GLN A 92 14.03 -27.94 -14.49
CA GLN A 92 12.69 -27.38 -14.19
C GLN A 92 11.65 -28.39 -13.67
N ARG A 93 12.08 -29.51 -13.10
CA ARG A 93 11.15 -30.53 -12.58
C ARG A 93 10.45 -30.04 -11.31
N ASN A 94 9.25 -30.58 -11.09
CA ASN A 94 8.43 -30.23 -9.93
C ASN A 94 8.95 -30.93 -8.64
N ALA A 95 8.69 -30.33 -7.48
CA ALA A 95 9.20 -30.85 -6.21
C ALA A 95 8.61 -32.24 -5.84
N THR A 96 7.43 -32.58 -6.36
CA THR A 96 6.78 -33.88 -6.15
C THR A 96 7.54 -35.00 -6.87
N ALA A 97 7.93 -34.80 -8.12
CA ALA A 97 8.71 -35.75 -8.89
C ALA A 97 10.12 -35.90 -8.30
N ILE A 98 10.74 -34.80 -7.86
CA ILE A 98 12.04 -34.85 -7.17
C ILE A 98 11.94 -35.66 -5.87
N TYR A 99 10.84 -35.53 -5.14
CA TYR A 99 10.60 -36.31 -3.93
C TYR A 99 10.38 -37.80 -4.24
N GLN A 100 9.60 -38.14 -5.26
CA GLN A 100 9.39 -39.52 -5.69
C GLN A 100 10.70 -40.18 -6.10
N ASP A 101 11.50 -39.51 -6.94
CA ASP A 101 12.82 -40.03 -7.35
C ASP A 101 13.76 -40.22 -6.15
N LEU A 102 13.71 -39.35 -5.13
CA LEU A 102 14.50 -39.50 -3.90
C LEU A 102 14.05 -40.70 -3.05
N VAL A 103 12.74 -40.97 -2.98
CA VAL A 103 12.19 -42.13 -2.27
C VAL A 103 12.54 -43.42 -3.03
N ASP A 104 12.41 -43.43 -4.35
CA ASP A 104 12.57 -44.62 -5.18
C ASP A 104 14.05 -45.00 -5.38
N GLN A 105 14.95 -44.02 -5.55
CA GLN A 105 16.36 -44.28 -5.87
C GLN A 105 17.25 -44.35 -4.63
N VAL A 106 16.88 -43.67 -3.55
CA VAL A 106 17.76 -43.47 -2.39
C VAL A 106 17.07 -43.79 -1.06
N ALA A 107 15.86 -44.37 -1.09
CA ALA A 107 15.08 -44.72 0.10
C ALA A 107 14.96 -43.56 1.10
N PHE A 108 14.72 -42.34 0.59
CA PHE A 108 14.69 -41.13 1.39
C PHE A 108 13.63 -41.20 2.51
N ALA A 109 14.07 -41.12 3.76
CA ALA A 109 13.22 -41.26 4.95
C ALA A 109 12.49 -39.98 5.39
N GLY A 110 12.75 -38.84 4.75
CA GLY A 110 12.14 -37.56 5.11
C GLY A 110 10.77 -37.33 4.46
N ALA A 111 9.99 -36.41 5.01
CA ALA A 111 8.69 -36.05 4.43
C ALA A 111 8.84 -35.17 3.16
N TYR A 112 7.87 -35.27 2.25
CA TYR A 112 7.74 -34.40 1.06
C TYR A 112 7.91 -32.90 1.38
N ASN A 113 7.33 -32.44 2.48
CA ASN A 113 7.41 -31.03 2.89
C ASN A 113 8.85 -30.58 3.16
N SER A 114 9.76 -31.47 3.56
CA SER A 114 11.18 -31.17 3.73
C SER A 114 11.85 -30.89 2.38
N VAL A 115 11.60 -31.74 1.38
CA VAL A 115 12.12 -31.57 0.01
C VAL A 115 11.54 -30.32 -0.64
N LYS A 116 10.23 -30.06 -0.48
CA LYS A 116 9.56 -28.86 -0.99
C LYS A 116 10.20 -27.57 -0.45
N ARG A 117 10.43 -27.50 0.86
CA ARG A 117 11.10 -26.34 1.50
C ARG A 117 12.55 -26.20 1.04
N PHE A 118 13.26 -27.31 0.88
CA PHE A 118 14.64 -27.32 0.41
C PHE A 118 14.75 -26.83 -1.05
N CYS A 119 13.85 -27.29 -1.93
CA CYS A 119 13.77 -26.83 -3.32
C CYS A 119 13.46 -25.33 -3.41
N ALA A 120 12.53 -24.84 -2.58
CA ALA A 120 12.18 -23.42 -2.54
C ALA A 120 13.37 -22.53 -2.14
N ARG A 121 14.22 -23.02 -1.23
CA ARG A 121 15.45 -22.32 -0.83
C ARG A 121 16.52 -22.30 -1.93
N LEU A 122 16.56 -23.33 -2.78
CA LEU A 122 17.53 -23.48 -3.87
C LEU A 122 17.15 -22.74 -5.15
N ARG A 123 15.86 -22.50 -5.40
CA ARG A 123 15.39 -21.75 -6.58
C ARG A 123 15.81 -20.28 -6.46
N ARG A 124 16.92 -19.92 -7.11
CA ARG A 124 17.27 -18.51 -7.38
C ARG A 124 16.36 -18.01 -8.52
N LYS A 125 15.49 -17.04 -8.23
CA LYS A 125 14.72 -16.32 -9.25
C LYS A 125 15.63 -15.24 -9.85
N GLU A 126 15.97 -15.33 -11.13
CA GLU A 126 16.60 -14.21 -11.82
C GLU A 126 15.63 -13.03 -11.84
N PRO A 127 16.12 -11.79 -11.62
CA PRO A 127 15.26 -10.62 -11.66
C PRO A 127 14.67 -10.45 -13.08
N GLU A 128 13.36 -10.23 -13.15
CA GLU A 128 12.65 -9.95 -14.40
C GLU A 128 13.21 -8.65 -15.02
N GLN A 129 13.71 -8.75 -16.26
CA GLN A 129 14.18 -7.61 -17.04
C GLN A 129 12.96 -6.87 -17.61
N PHE A 130 12.83 -5.58 -17.31
CA PHE A 130 11.81 -4.71 -17.88
C PHE A 130 12.46 -3.71 -18.83
N ASP A 131 12.10 -3.74 -20.11
CA ASP A 131 12.57 -2.76 -21.08
C ASP A 131 11.79 -1.45 -20.93
N ARG A 132 12.51 -0.32 -20.89
CA ARG A 132 11.90 1.01 -20.84
C ARG A 132 11.53 1.46 -22.26
N LEU A 133 10.26 1.34 -22.61
CA LEU A 133 9.72 1.84 -23.88
C LEU A 133 9.63 3.37 -23.87
N SER A 134 10.26 4.03 -24.84
CA SER A 134 10.15 5.46 -25.11
C SER A 134 9.29 5.71 -26.34
N PHE A 135 8.37 6.67 -26.28
CA PHE A 135 7.48 7.03 -27.39
C PHE A 135 7.70 8.50 -27.78
N GLN A 136 7.36 8.87 -29.01
CA GLN A 136 7.35 10.23 -29.56
C GLN A 136 5.98 10.91 -29.36
N PRO A 137 5.91 12.24 -29.40
CA PRO A 137 4.65 12.96 -29.40
C PRO A 137 3.72 12.49 -30.52
N GLY A 138 2.46 12.15 -30.19
CA GLY A 138 1.48 11.67 -31.16
C GLY A 138 1.79 10.29 -31.75
N GLU A 139 2.76 9.55 -31.24
CA GLU A 139 3.08 8.20 -31.72
C GLU A 139 1.99 7.20 -31.33
N GLU A 140 1.75 7.03 -30.03
CA GLU A 140 0.80 6.04 -29.52
C GLU A 140 -0.34 6.67 -28.71
N MET A 141 -1.57 6.28 -29.03
CA MET A 141 -2.75 6.51 -28.20
C MET A 141 -3.29 5.17 -27.68
N GLN A 142 -3.57 5.09 -26.39
CA GLN A 142 -4.23 3.93 -25.77
C GLN A 142 -5.68 4.24 -25.49
N VAL A 143 -6.56 3.31 -25.83
CA VAL A 143 -8.01 3.49 -25.69
C VAL A 143 -8.61 2.34 -24.90
N ASP A 144 -9.47 2.71 -23.93
CA ASP A 144 -10.16 1.78 -23.04
C ASP A 144 -11.61 2.24 -22.76
N TYR A 145 -12.45 1.28 -22.36
CA TYR A 145 -13.81 1.51 -21.86
C TYR A 145 -13.90 1.19 -20.38
N GLY A 146 -14.15 2.22 -19.57
CA GLY A 146 -14.52 2.07 -18.17
C GLY A 146 -16.04 1.98 -17.96
N GLU A 147 -16.44 1.49 -16.79
CA GLU A 147 -17.82 1.63 -16.29
C GLU A 147 -17.93 2.88 -15.41
N GLY A 148 -18.92 3.72 -15.69
CA GLY A 148 -19.27 4.88 -14.88
C GLY A 148 -20.17 4.54 -13.68
N ALA A 149 -20.35 5.51 -12.79
CA ALA A 149 -21.24 5.35 -11.64
C ALA A 149 -22.72 5.25 -12.06
N PRO A 150 -23.59 4.57 -11.30
CA PRO A 150 -25.02 4.55 -11.54
C PRO A 150 -25.56 5.98 -11.63
N THR A 151 -26.04 6.35 -12.81
CA THR A 151 -26.50 7.69 -13.13
C THR A 151 -27.93 7.60 -13.67
N LEU A 152 -28.78 8.57 -13.31
CA LEU A 152 -30.13 8.66 -13.84
C LEU A 152 -30.05 8.87 -15.36
N VAL A 153 -30.68 8.00 -16.13
CA VAL A 153 -30.69 8.12 -17.59
C VAL A 153 -31.55 9.33 -17.95
N PRO A 154 -31.02 10.34 -18.68
CA PRO A 154 -31.78 11.53 -19.06
C PRO A 154 -33.09 11.15 -19.75
N GLY A 155 -34.21 11.65 -19.21
CA GLY A 155 -35.55 11.37 -19.74
C GLY A 155 -36.22 10.08 -19.22
N THR A 156 -35.65 9.38 -18.23
CA THR A 156 -36.29 8.23 -17.58
C THR A 156 -36.01 8.19 -16.07
N ASP A 157 -36.86 7.52 -15.30
CA ASP A 157 -36.66 7.26 -13.86
C ASP A 157 -35.74 6.05 -13.56
N ARG A 158 -34.95 5.60 -14.55
CA ARG A 158 -34.09 4.42 -14.40
C ARG A 158 -32.63 4.81 -14.25
N TYR A 159 -31.99 4.22 -13.24
CA TYR A 159 -30.54 4.32 -13.06
C TYR A 159 -29.82 3.28 -13.89
N ARG A 160 -28.81 3.70 -14.64
CA ARG A 160 -27.89 2.80 -15.35
C ARG A 160 -26.47 3.28 -15.17
N LYS A 161 -25.52 2.35 -15.20
CA LYS A 161 -24.10 2.71 -15.28
C LYS A 161 -23.77 3.05 -16.73
N PRO A 162 -23.43 4.31 -17.06
CA PRO A 162 -22.97 4.63 -18.40
C PRO A 162 -21.57 4.08 -18.61
N ARG A 163 -21.12 4.01 -19.85
CA ARG A 163 -19.74 3.69 -20.17
C ARG A 163 -18.91 4.95 -20.29
N LEU A 164 -17.66 4.86 -19.88
CA LEU A 164 -16.68 5.94 -19.98
C LEU A 164 -15.66 5.56 -21.03
N PHE A 165 -15.69 6.23 -22.16
CA PHE A 165 -14.62 6.16 -23.14
C PHE A 165 -13.42 6.95 -22.62
N VAL A 166 -12.24 6.35 -22.63
CA VAL A 166 -10.99 7.01 -22.25
C VAL A 166 -9.95 6.77 -23.34
N ALA A 167 -9.42 7.85 -23.90
CA ALA A 167 -8.31 7.82 -24.84
C ALA A 167 -7.13 8.61 -24.25
N THR A 168 -5.93 8.03 -24.21
CA THR A 168 -4.75 8.63 -23.57
C THR A 168 -3.54 8.55 -24.47
N LEU A 169 -2.88 9.68 -24.72
CA LEU A 169 -1.60 9.73 -25.45
C LEU A 169 -0.45 9.26 -24.57
N ARG A 170 0.44 8.39 -25.08
CA ARG A 170 1.51 7.79 -24.27
C ARG A 170 2.66 8.73 -23.93
N TYR A 171 2.98 9.64 -24.84
CA TYR A 171 4.03 10.62 -24.62
C TYR A 171 3.60 11.68 -23.59
N SER A 172 2.51 12.39 -23.87
CA SER A 172 2.08 13.55 -23.06
C SER A 172 1.18 13.18 -21.88
N ARG A 173 0.65 11.95 -21.83
CA ARG A 173 -0.36 11.50 -20.86
C ARG A 173 -1.65 12.32 -20.86
N SER A 174 -1.87 13.13 -21.90
CA SER A 174 -3.13 13.83 -22.10
C SER A 174 -4.25 12.83 -22.36
N SER A 175 -5.38 12.98 -21.64
CA SER A 175 -6.50 12.07 -21.72
C SER A 175 -7.79 12.76 -22.15
N PHE A 176 -8.46 12.21 -23.16
CA PHE A 176 -9.82 12.54 -23.55
C PHE A 176 -10.79 11.55 -22.92
N ARG A 177 -11.87 12.05 -22.33
CA ARG A 177 -12.86 11.23 -21.62
C ARG A 177 -14.27 11.63 -22.02
N ARG A 178 -15.12 10.66 -22.36
CA ARG A 178 -16.51 10.92 -22.72
C ARG A 178 -17.45 9.85 -22.19
N VAL A 179 -18.57 10.30 -21.61
CA VAL A 179 -19.62 9.42 -21.11
C VAL A 179 -20.55 9.04 -22.24
N VAL A 180 -20.87 7.75 -22.33
CA VAL A 180 -21.61 7.16 -23.44
C VAL A 180 -22.63 6.17 -22.89
N TRP A 181 -23.89 6.31 -23.31
CA TRP A 181 -24.99 5.47 -22.84
C TRP A 181 -25.26 4.26 -23.74
N LYS A 182 -24.80 4.30 -24.99
CA LYS A 182 -24.93 3.23 -25.98
C LYS A 182 -23.59 3.05 -26.68
N SER A 183 -23.04 1.85 -26.63
CA SER A 183 -21.88 1.48 -27.45
C SER A 183 -22.38 1.00 -28.81
N SER A 184 -21.84 1.57 -29.88
CA SER A 184 -22.03 1.08 -31.24
C SER A 184 -20.75 1.31 -32.03
N GLN A 185 -20.65 0.61 -33.15
CA GLN A 185 -19.57 0.76 -34.11
C GLN A 185 -19.39 2.21 -34.61
N GLN A 186 -20.50 2.92 -34.85
CA GLN A 186 -20.49 4.32 -35.24
C GLN A 186 -20.02 5.21 -34.08
N VAL A 187 -20.58 5.01 -32.89
CA VAL A 187 -20.21 5.76 -31.69
C VAL A 187 -18.73 5.60 -31.36
N TRP A 188 -18.18 4.39 -31.57
CA TRP A 188 -16.74 4.12 -31.41
C TRP A 188 -15.88 4.99 -32.34
N ALA A 189 -16.24 5.08 -33.62
CA ALA A 189 -15.53 5.93 -34.59
C ALA A 189 -15.66 7.42 -34.24
N GLU A 190 -16.87 7.88 -33.88
CA GLU A 190 -17.12 9.26 -33.47
C GLU A 190 -16.32 9.66 -32.21
N LEU A 191 -16.13 8.74 -31.26
CA LEU A 191 -15.34 9.00 -30.05
C LEU A 191 -13.85 9.19 -30.35
N HIS A 192 -13.30 8.43 -31.30
CA HIS A 192 -11.91 8.60 -31.74
C HIS A 192 -11.72 9.91 -32.49
N GLU A 193 -12.67 10.24 -33.36
CA GLU A 193 -12.69 11.50 -34.10
C GLU A 193 -12.70 12.71 -33.16
N GLN A 194 -13.57 12.67 -32.15
CA GLN A 194 -13.64 13.70 -31.12
C GLN A 194 -12.37 13.75 -30.26
N ALA A 195 -11.76 12.60 -29.96
CA ALA A 195 -10.50 12.55 -29.23
C ALA A 195 -9.38 13.23 -30.02
N TRP A 196 -9.23 12.93 -31.31
CA TRP A 196 -8.22 13.57 -32.16
C TRP A 196 -8.47 15.07 -32.33
N ARG A 197 -9.74 15.49 -32.48
CA ARG A 197 -10.10 16.91 -32.46
C ARG A 197 -9.73 17.58 -31.14
N TYR A 198 -9.99 16.92 -30.01
CA TYR A 198 -9.62 17.41 -28.68
C TYR A 198 -8.11 17.55 -28.51
N PHE A 199 -7.32 16.60 -29.04
CA PHE A 199 -5.87 16.66 -29.00
C PHE A 199 -5.26 17.62 -30.03
N GLY A 200 -6.05 18.15 -30.97
CA GLY A 200 -5.58 19.01 -32.05
C GLY A 200 -4.84 18.27 -33.17
N GLY A 201 -4.96 16.94 -33.24
CA GLY A 201 -4.29 16.10 -34.25
C GLY A 201 -4.54 14.60 -34.04
N SER A 202 -4.32 13.81 -35.09
CA SER A 202 -4.34 12.34 -35.00
C SER A 202 -3.01 11.77 -34.51
N CYS A 203 -3.04 10.51 -34.08
CA CYS A 203 -1.84 9.76 -33.67
C CYS A 203 -1.41 8.77 -34.76
N HIS A 204 -0.18 8.27 -34.69
CA HIS A 204 0.34 7.32 -35.68
C HIS A 204 -0.33 5.95 -35.54
N TYR A 205 -0.46 5.46 -34.31
CA TYR A 205 -1.22 4.25 -34.05
C TYR A 205 -2.00 4.29 -32.74
N VAL A 206 -3.07 3.49 -32.70
CA VAL A 206 -3.98 3.34 -31.56
C VAL A 206 -3.91 1.91 -31.06
N VAL A 207 -3.60 1.76 -29.78
CA VAL A 207 -3.66 0.46 -29.10
C VAL A 207 -5.04 0.31 -28.48
N LEU A 208 -5.74 -0.75 -28.86
CA LEU A 208 -7.07 -1.09 -28.36
C LEU A 208 -6.89 -2.14 -27.26
N ASP A 209 -7.14 -1.77 -25.99
CA ASP A 209 -7.12 -2.74 -24.89
C ASP A 209 -8.52 -3.32 -24.66
N ASN A 210 -8.56 -4.63 -24.44
CA ASN A 210 -9.73 -5.41 -24.04
C ASN A 210 -11.04 -5.18 -24.81
N LEU A 211 -11.05 -5.47 -26.11
CA LEU A 211 -12.18 -5.15 -26.98
C LEU A 211 -13.04 -6.38 -27.35
N LYS A 212 -14.06 -6.69 -26.55
CA LYS A 212 -15.19 -7.52 -27.02
C LYS A 212 -16.08 -6.79 -28.05
N GLU A 213 -15.85 -5.49 -28.30
CA GLU A 213 -16.75 -4.66 -29.13
C GLU A 213 -16.13 -4.08 -30.41
N GLY A 214 -14.84 -4.23 -30.65
CA GLY A 214 -14.22 -3.85 -31.94
C GLY A 214 -13.37 -4.94 -32.58
N VAL A 215 -13.45 -6.18 -32.07
CA VAL A 215 -12.84 -7.36 -32.69
C VAL A 215 -13.90 -8.46 -32.77
N LEU A 216 -14.50 -8.66 -33.95
CA LEU A 216 -15.57 -9.64 -34.16
C LEU A 216 -15.08 -11.10 -34.09
N LYS A 217 -13.76 -11.34 -34.20
CA LYS A 217 -13.05 -12.60 -33.88
C LYS A 217 -11.57 -12.29 -33.68
N PRO A 218 -10.92 -12.72 -32.58
CA PRO A 218 -9.47 -12.61 -32.44
C PRO A 218 -8.82 -13.63 -33.37
N ASP A 219 -8.40 -13.19 -34.55
CA ASP A 219 -7.57 -13.98 -35.47
C ASP A 219 -6.14 -13.46 -35.43
N LEU A 220 -5.18 -14.37 -35.41
CA LEU A 220 -3.78 -14.15 -35.04
C LEU A 220 -3.00 -13.35 -36.09
N TYR A 221 -3.57 -13.16 -37.29
CA TYR A 221 -2.88 -12.55 -38.44
C TYR A 221 -3.61 -11.36 -39.08
N GLU A 222 -4.94 -11.28 -38.99
CA GLU A 222 -5.73 -10.14 -39.50
C GLU A 222 -6.98 -9.91 -38.64
N PRO A 223 -6.93 -9.00 -37.65
CA PRO A 223 -8.12 -8.62 -36.91
C PRO A 223 -9.03 -7.87 -37.88
N ARG A 224 -10.15 -8.47 -38.30
CA ARG A 224 -11.17 -7.79 -39.11
C ARG A 224 -11.80 -6.64 -38.30
N LEU A 225 -11.18 -5.47 -38.40
CA LEU A 225 -11.73 -4.21 -37.93
C LEU A 225 -13.06 -3.98 -38.65
N ASN A 226 -14.01 -3.40 -37.94
CA ASN A 226 -15.27 -3.00 -38.55
C ASN A 226 -15.01 -2.02 -39.71
N ALA A 227 -15.73 -2.18 -40.84
CA ALA A 227 -15.60 -1.37 -42.05
C ALA A 227 -15.68 0.15 -41.77
N VAL A 228 -16.59 0.58 -40.87
CA VAL A 228 -16.72 2.00 -40.50
C VAL A 228 -15.45 2.49 -39.79
N TYR A 229 -14.94 1.72 -38.84
CA TYR A 229 -13.76 2.10 -38.06
C TYR A 229 -12.47 2.01 -38.90
N ALA A 230 -12.36 1.01 -39.77
CA ALA A 230 -11.26 0.89 -40.73
C ALA A 230 -11.23 2.09 -41.69
N ALA A 231 -12.38 2.53 -42.20
CA ALA A 231 -12.48 3.72 -43.04
C ALA A 231 -12.09 5.00 -42.27
N THR A 232 -12.48 5.12 -40.99
CA THR A 232 -12.06 6.23 -40.13
C THR A 232 -10.54 6.25 -39.92
N LEU A 233 -9.95 5.11 -39.58
CA LEU A 233 -8.50 4.97 -39.41
C LEU A 233 -7.73 5.34 -40.69
N ALA A 234 -8.19 4.86 -41.85
CA ALA A 234 -7.61 5.21 -43.14
C ALA A 234 -7.71 6.71 -43.43
N HIS A 235 -8.84 7.35 -43.13
CA HIS A 235 -9.03 8.79 -43.33
C HIS A 235 -8.05 9.64 -42.51
N TYR A 236 -7.83 9.27 -41.24
CA TYR A 236 -6.93 10.00 -40.34
C TYR A 236 -5.47 9.52 -40.39
N SER A 237 -5.15 8.60 -41.32
CA SER A 237 -3.83 7.97 -41.46
C SER A 237 -3.31 7.34 -40.16
N VAL A 238 -4.22 6.68 -39.42
CA VAL A 238 -3.93 6.05 -38.13
C VAL A 238 -3.98 4.54 -38.27
N VAL A 239 -3.03 3.83 -37.68
CA VAL A 239 -3.03 2.36 -37.64
C VAL A 239 -3.64 1.89 -36.32
N ALA A 240 -4.55 0.91 -36.34
CA ALA A 240 -4.98 0.26 -35.10
C ALA A 240 -4.14 -1.00 -34.83
N ASP A 241 -3.55 -1.08 -33.65
CA ASP A 241 -2.91 -2.28 -33.11
C ASP A 241 -3.84 -2.87 -32.04
N PRO A 242 -4.68 -3.87 -32.37
CA PRO A 242 -5.46 -4.56 -31.37
C PRO A 242 -4.51 -5.38 -30.51
N ALA A 243 -4.47 -5.09 -29.22
CA ALA A 243 -3.52 -5.68 -28.30
C ALA A 243 -3.55 -7.22 -28.41
N ARG A 244 -2.39 -7.81 -28.73
CA ARG A 244 -2.22 -9.26 -28.88
C ARG A 244 -2.64 -9.97 -27.59
N VAL A 245 -3.54 -10.95 -27.72
CA VAL A 245 -3.84 -11.90 -26.64
C VAL A 245 -2.63 -12.83 -26.47
N ARG A 246 -1.98 -12.78 -25.29
CA ARG A 246 -0.78 -13.55 -24.89
C ARG A 246 0.59 -13.04 -25.35
N ASP A 247 0.82 -11.73 -25.34
CA ASP A 247 2.17 -11.17 -25.33
C ASP A 247 2.44 -10.45 -23.99
N PRO A 248 2.99 -11.15 -22.96
CA PRO A 248 3.13 -10.62 -21.60
C PRO A 248 4.01 -9.36 -21.49
N ASN A 249 4.96 -9.20 -22.43
CA ASN A 249 5.98 -8.14 -22.36
C ASN A 249 5.48 -6.75 -22.72
N ARG A 250 4.33 -6.61 -23.41
CA ARG A 250 3.69 -5.30 -23.63
C ARG A 250 2.64 -4.95 -22.56
N LYS A 251 2.09 -5.96 -21.89
CA LYS A 251 0.99 -5.82 -20.90
C LYS A 251 1.48 -5.56 -19.47
N GLY A 252 2.75 -5.84 -19.19
CA GLY A 252 3.35 -5.69 -17.86
C GLY A 252 3.29 -4.28 -17.28
N THR A 253 3.20 -3.22 -18.10
CA THR A 253 3.21 -1.84 -17.59
C THR A 253 1.88 -1.43 -16.96
N VAL A 254 0.74 -1.97 -17.41
CA VAL A 254 -0.57 -1.58 -16.87
C VAL A 254 -0.99 -2.55 -15.75
N GLU A 255 -0.71 -3.85 -15.89
CA GLU A 255 -1.04 -4.83 -14.85
C GLU A 255 -0.06 -4.78 -13.66
N ASN A 256 1.24 -4.51 -13.84
CA ASN A 256 2.14 -4.23 -12.70
C ASN A 256 2.00 -2.80 -12.16
N ALA A 257 1.61 -1.79 -12.96
CA ALA A 257 1.29 -0.50 -12.37
C ALA A 257 0.06 -0.62 -11.46
N ILE A 258 -0.99 -1.35 -11.86
CA ILE A 258 -2.17 -1.56 -11.02
C ILE A 258 -1.87 -2.53 -9.86
N GLY A 259 -1.11 -3.61 -10.08
CA GLY A 259 -0.73 -4.57 -9.05
C GLY A 259 0.27 -4.04 -8.01
N HIS A 260 1.28 -3.28 -8.43
CA HIS A 260 2.25 -2.63 -7.55
C HIS A 260 1.65 -1.40 -6.84
N THR A 261 0.76 -0.66 -7.51
CA THR A 261 -0.08 0.36 -6.89
C THR A 261 -1.00 -0.25 -5.82
N GLN A 262 -1.63 -1.40 -6.10
CA GLN A 262 -2.51 -2.09 -5.16
C GLN A 262 -1.75 -2.75 -4.00
N ALA A 263 -0.52 -3.24 -4.22
CA ALA A 263 0.27 -3.92 -3.20
C ALA A 263 1.14 -2.98 -2.32
N THR A 264 1.53 -1.80 -2.81
CA THR A 264 2.54 -0.95 -2.17
C THR A 264 2.03 0.45 -1.80
N ALA A 265 1.19 1.08 -2.64
CA ALA A 265 0.62 2.42 -2.38
C ALA A 265 -0.77 2.37 -1.73
N LEU A 266 -1.62 1.41 -2.10
CA LEU A 266 -3.00 1.29 -1.61
C LEU A 266 -3.17 0.42 -0.35
N LYS A 267 -2.14 -0.28 0.11
CA LYS A 267 -2.22 -1.13 1.32
C LYS A 267 -2.44 -0.31 2.62
N GLY A 268 -2.34 1.02 2.57
CA GLY A 268 -2.70 1.96 3.64
C GLY A 268 -3.70 3.06 3.21
N LEU A 269 -4.18 3.04 1.97
CA LEU A 269 -5.26 3.90 1.47
C LEU A 269 -6.52 3.04 1.31
N ASP A 270 -7.21 2.77 2.42
CA ASP A 270 -8.54 2.13 2.37
C ASP A 270 -9.58 3.03 1.67
N ASP A 271 -9.31 4.34 1.58
CA ASP A 271 -10.20 5.34 0.98
C ASP A 271 -9.54 6.05 -0.22
N ARG A 272 -10.21 6.03 -1.38
CA ARG A 272 -9.82 6.77 -2.60
C ARG A 272 -10.22 8.25 -2.48
N LEU A 273 -9.56 8.97 -1.59
CA LEU A 273 -9.91 10.35 -1.26
C LEU A 273 -9.39 11.33 -2.33
N SER A 274 -10.29 12.16 -2.86
CA SER A 274 -9.95 13.28 -3.75
C SER A 274 -10.02 14.62 -3.01
N LEU A 275 -9.31 15.63 -3.52
CA LEU A 275 -9.54 17.02 -3.10
C LEU A 275 -10.93 17.54 -3.49
N ALA A 276 -11.61 16.88 -4.44
CA ALA A 276 -12.99 17.18 -4.81
C ALA A 276 -13.98 16.83 -3.68
N ASP A 277 -13.67 15.79 -2.89
CA ASP A 277 -14.49 15.34 -1.76
C ASP A 277 -14.25 16.18 -0.49
N PHE A 278 -13.29 17.10 -0.54
CA PHE A 278 -12.94 17.95 0.60
C PHE A 278 -13.88 19.16 0.71
N ASP A 279 -14.61 19.28 1.82
CA ASP A 279 -15.54 20.39 2.07
C ASP A 279 -14.80 21.69 2.45
N TRP A 280 -14.26 22.39 1.46
CA TRP A 280 -13.54 23.66 1.66
C TRP A 280 -14.34 24.75 2.41
N ARG A 281 -15.67 24.62 2.51
CA ARG A 281 -16.53 25.59 3.23
C ARG A 281 -16.47 25.37 4.74
N PHE A 282 -16.18 24.15 5.21
CA PHE A 282 -16.16 23.85 6.63
C PHE A 282 -15.00 24.53 7.37
N ASN A 283 -13.82 24.56 6.76
CA ASN A 283 -12.65 25.27 7.26
C ASN A 283 -12.11 26.24 6.19
N PRO A 284 -12.71 27.44 6.04
CA PRO A 284 -12.42 28.35 4.92
C PRO A 284 -11.02 28.98 4.97
N LYS A 285 -10.38 28.96 6.15
CA LYS A 285 -9.00 29.48 6.35
C LYS A 285 -7.92 28.51 5.88
N LEU A 286 -8.27 27.29 5.47
CA LEU A 286 -7.28 26.33 4.98
C LEU A 286 -6.62 26.85 3.69
N PRO A 287 -5.32 26.58 3.48
CA PRO A 287 -4.57 27.08 2.34
C PRO A 287 -4.95 26.31 1.05
N ARG A 288 -6.15 26.59 0.52
CA ARG A 288 -6.74 25.86 -0.63
C ARG A 288 -5.83 25.88 -1.84
N GLN A 289 -5.32 27.06 -2.22
CA GLN A 289 -4.44 27.19 -3.40
C GLN A 289 -3.17 26.35 -3.24
N ALA A 290 -2.56 26.33 -2.06
CA ALA A 290 -1.37 25.51 -1.79
C ALA A 290 -1.69 24.01 -1.86
N CYS A 291 -2.86 23.57 -1.37
CA CYS A 291 -3.28 22.17 -1.49
C CYS A 291 -3.45 21.74 -2.95
N PHE A 292 -4.06 22.57 -3.79
CA PHE A 292 -4.19 22.29 -5.23
C PHE A 292 -2.84 22.37 -5.95
N ALA A 293 -1.93 23.25 -5.55
CA ALA A 293 -0.57 23.30 -6.06
C ALA A 293 0.21 22.01 -5.74
N LEU A 294 0.08 21.48 -4.52
CA LEU A 294 0.64 20.17 -4.17
C LEU A 294 0.02 19.04 -5.00
N HIS A 295 -1.30 19.05 -5.19
CA HIS A 295 -1.99 18.06 -6.02
C HIS A 295 -1.63 18.12 -7.51
N ALA A 296 -1.03 19.22 -7.98
CA ALA A 296 -0.47 19.32 -9.32
C ALA A 296 0.90 18.61 -9.47
N LEU A 297 1.49 18.15 -8.35
CA LEU A 297 2.69 17.29 -8.29
C LEU A 297 3.99 17.87 -8.85
N LYS A 298 4.03 19.15 -9.25
CA LYS A 298 5.24 19.80 -9.78
C LYS A 298 6.44 19.66 -8.84
N PHE A 299 6.18 19.72 -7.53
CA PHE A 299 7.18 19.58 -6.47
C PHE A 299 7.93 18.22 -6.51
N ILE A 300 7.31 17.16 -7.06
CA ILE A 300 7.95 15.84 -7.21
C ILE A 300 9.07 15.91 -8.25
N GLY A 301 8.81 16.54 -9.40
CA GLY A 301 9.82 16.73 -10.45
C GLY A 301 10.97 17.66 -10.04
N GLU A 302 10.70 18.60 -9.13
CA GLU A 302 11.69 19.53 -8.59
C GLU A 302 12.53 18.92 -7.44
N GLY A 303 12.13 17.75 -6.93
CA GLY A 303 12.71 17.14 -5.74
C GLY A 303 12.47 17.96 -4.47
N ALA A 304 11.36 18.70 -4.43
CA ALA A 304 10.92 19.49 -3.29
C ALA A 304 10.06 18.65 -2.34
N ASN A 305 9.84 19.13 -1.13
CA ASN A 305 9.07 18.49 -0.07
C ASN A 305 7.78 19.26 0.23
N ALA A 306 6.89 18.65 1.00
CA ALA A 306 5.75 19.35 1.59
C ALA A 306 5.59 19.00 3.06
N MET A 307 5.27 19.99 3.89
CA MET A 307 4.94 19.80 5.29
C MET A 307 3.54 20.32 5.56
N ILE A 308 2.64 19.44 5.97
CA ILE A 308 1.26 19.77 6.33
C ILE A 308 1.14 19.69 7.84
N ILE A 309 1.13 20.84 8.50
CA ILE A 309 1.17 20.96 9.97
C ILE A 309 -0.14 21.55 10.46
N GLY A 310 -0.71 21.04 11.55
CA GLY A 310 -1.90 21.66 12.13
C GLY A 310 -2.70 20.75 13.06
N ARG A 311 -3.77 21.31 13.64
CA ARG A 311 -4.55 20.62 14.69
C ARG A 311 -5.13 19.27 14.21
N PRO A 312 -5.37 18.30 15.10
CA PRO A 312 -5.99 17.03 14.73
C PRO A 312 -7.36 17.21 14.06
N GLY A 313 -7.67 16.38 13.07
CA GLY A 313 -8.99 16.36 12.41
C GLY A 313 -9.26 17.52 11.44
N THR A 314 -8.27 18.36 11.10
CA THR A 314 -8.44 19.47 10.16
C THR A 314 -8.36 19.08 8.67
N GLY A 315 -7.97 17.84 8.36
CA GLY A 315 -7.92 17.34 6.98
C GLY A 315 -6.53 17.07 6.40
N LYS A 316 -5.47 17.12 7.20
CA LYS A 316 -4.07 16.93 6.75
C LYS A 316 -3.84 15.61 6.02
N SER A 317 -4.20 14.49 6.66
CA SER A 317 -4.07 13.16 6.08
C SER A 317 -4.94 12.98 4.83
N HIS A 318 -6.10 13.64 4.75
CA HIS A 318 -6.93 13.64 3.53
C HIS A 318 -6.16 14.25 2.36
N VAL A 319 -5.56 15.43 2.55
CA VAL A 319 -4.76 16.08 1.50
C VAL A 319 -3.53 15.26 1.14
N ALA A 320 -2.83 14.69 2.12
CA ALA A 320 -1.69 13.82 1.86
C ALA A 320 -2.07 12.55 1.07
N LYS A 321 -3.20 11.91 1.41
CA LYS A 321 -3.76 10.77 0.66
C LYS A 321 -4.18 11.16 -0.76
N ALA A 322 -4.83 12.32 -0.94
CA ALA A 322 -5.20 12.81 -2.26
C ALA A 322 -3.97 13.08 -3.15
N VAL A 323 -2.91 13.67 -2.59
CA VAL A 323 -1.64 13.87 -3.30
C VAL A 323 -0.98 12.54 -3.65
N ALA A 324 -0.90 11.60 -2.70
CA ALA A 324 -0.35 10.26 -2.92
C ALA A 324 -1.11 9.50 -4.03
N TYR A 325 -2.44 9.55 -3.98
CA TYR A 325 -3.31 8.93 -4.96
C TYR A 325 -3.10 9.54 -6.35
N GLN A 326 -3.07 10.88 -6.43
CA GLN A 326 -2.82 11.56 -7.70
C GLN A 326 -1.42 11.25 -8.25
N ALA A 327 -0.40 11.19 -7.40
CA ALA A 327 0.96 10.81 -7.81
C ALA A 327 1.02 9.39 -8.37
N THR A 328 0.31 8.48 -7.73
CA THR A 328 0.16 7.09 -8.19
C THR A 328 -0.53 7.05 -9.56
N LEU A 329 -1.61 7.82 -9.76
CA LEU A 329 -2.30 7.89 -11.06
C LEU A 329 -1.44 8.48 -12.18
N GLN A 330 -0.49 9.35 -11.84
CA GLN A 330 0.49 9.92 -12.79
C GLN A 330 1.70 8.99 -13.02
N GLY A 331 1.72 7.81 -12.40
CA GLY A 331 2.74 6.79 -12.61
C GLY A 331 4.03 6.98 -11.80
N PHE A 332 4.02 7.85 -10.79
CA PHE A 332 5.13 7.95 -9.84
C PHE A 332 5.15 6.72 -8.93
N ASP A 333 6.35 6.30 -8.52
CA ASP A 333 6.50 5.32 -7.44
C ASP A 333 6.24 6.01 -6.10
N VAL A 334 5.16 5.61 -5.42
CA VAL A 334 4.67 6.26 -4.21
C VAL A 334 4.65 5.27 -3.06
N ARG A 335 5.21 5.70 -1.93
CA ARG A 335 5.13 4.99 -0.66
C ARG A 335 4.40 5.83 0.37
N TYR A 336 3.29 5.31 0.91
CA TYR A 336 2.57 5.92 2.02
C TYR A 336 2.82 5.12 3.30
N VAL A 337 3.17 5.79 4.39
CA VAL A 337 3.39 5.17 5.69
C VAL A 337 2.80 6.00 6.82
N GLU A 338 2.20 5.33 7.80
CA GLU A 338 1.94 5.90 9.12
C GLU A 338 3.26 5.86 9.90
N ALA A 339 3.88 7.04 10.08
CA ALA A 339 5.31 7.13 10.40
C ALA A 339 5.69 6.42 11.71
N ASP A 340 4.95 6.69 12.79
CA ASP A 340 5.25 6.14 14.12
C ASP A 340 5.11 4.61 14.15
N THR A 341 4.08 4.06 13.49
CA THR A 341 3.82 2.61 13.43
C THR A 341 4.86 1.90 12.57
N GLU A 342 5.21 2.46 11.42
CA GLU A 342 6.13 1.80 10.48
C GLU A 342 7.60 1.90 10.92
N PHE A 343 8.02 3.04 11.47
CA PHE A 343 9.39 3.17 11.97
C PHE A 343 9.63 2.32 13.23
N ALA A 344 8.58 2.03 14.00
CA ALA A 344 8.69 1.09 15.10
C ALA A 344 9.08 -0.33 14.65
N LYS A 345 8.71 -0.74 13.43
CA LYS A 345 9.09 -2.07 12.90
C LYS A 345 10.58 -2.15 12.58
N PHE A 346 11.21 -1.04 12.21
CA PHE A 346 12.63 -1.01 11.86
C PHE A 346 13.53 -1.48 12.99
N ALA A 347 13.26 -1.04 14.22
CA ALA A 347 14.02 -1.44 15.41
C ALA A 347 13.84 -2.92 15.81
N LEU A 348 12.86 -3.62 15.22
CA LEU A 348 12.58 -5.03 15.50
C LEU A 348 13.10 -5.95 14.39
N GLY A 349 13.53 -5.40 13.26
CA GLY A 349 14.00 -6.16 12.10
C GLY A 349 15.47 -6.57 12.22
N SER A 350 15.82 -7.67 11.55
CA SER A 350 17.21 -8.06 11.27
C SER A 350 17.90 -7.04 10.35
N ALA A 351 19.23 -7.09 10.25
CA ALA A 351 20.00 -6.19 9.39
C ALA A 351 19.54 -6.21 7.91
N ALA A 352 19.15 -7.39 7.41
CA ALA A 352 18.62 -7.53 6.05
C ALA A 352 17.24 -6.86 5.88
N GLU A 353 16.36 -7.01 6.87
CA GLU A 353 15.04 -6.37 6.87
C GLU A 353 15.15 -4.85 7.02
N GLN A 354 16.06 -4.37 7.87
CA GLN A 354 16.38 -2.96 8.02
C GLN A 354 16.87 -2.35 6.70
N ALA A 355 17.80 -3.02 6.01
CA ALA A 355 18.27 -2.58 4.70
C ALA A 355 17.14 -2.54 3.65
N ALA A 356 16.24 -3.52 3.67
CA ALA A 356 15.09 -3.56 2.77
C ALA A 356 14.09 -2.43 3.05
N LEU A 357 13.78 -2.17 4.33
CA LEU A 357 12.93 -1.06 4.76
C LEU A 357 13.53 0.29 4.37
N LEU A 358 14.83 0.47 4.56
CA LEU A 358 15.51 1.70 4.18
C LEU A 358 15.39 1.96 2.67
N ARG A 359 15.66 0.95 1.83
CA ARG A 359 15.46 1.07 0.37
C ARG A 359 14.02 1.40 0.01
N ALA A 360 13.05 0.73 0.64
CA ALA A 360 11.63 0.99 0.42
C ALA A 360 11.19 2.42 0.81
N TYR A 361 11.94 3.12 1.65
CA TYR A 361 11.70 4.52 1.99
C TYR A 361 12.52 5.50 1.14
N VAL A 362 13.66 5.09 0.58
CA VAL A 362 14.56 5.99 -0.15
C VAL A 362 14.32 5.98 -1.67
N GLU A 363 14.04 4.82 -2.25
CA GLU A 363 13.93 4.64 -3.71
C GLU A 363 12.69 5.30 -4.36
N PRO A 364 11.49 5.26 -3.75
CA PRO A 364 10.28 5.80 -4.37
C PRO A 364 10.38 7.28 -4.72
N ASP A 365 9.72 7.71 -5.79
CA ASP A 365 9.67 9.11 -6.21
C ASP A 365 9.05 10.00 -5.12
N LEU A 366 8.00 9.49 -4.45
CA LEU A 366 7.31 10.17 -3.34
C LEU A 366 7.20 9.26 -2.12
N LEU A 367 7.66 9.77 -0.97
CA LEU A 367 7.41 9.18 0.35
C LEU A 367 6.45 10.07 1.14
N VAL A 368 5.32 9.52 1.58
CA VAL A 368 4.37 10.20 2.47
C VAL A 368 4.52 9.64 3.88
N LEU A 369 4.97 10.49 4.80
CA LEU A 369 5.05 10.23 6.24
C LEU A 369 3.83 10.87 6.90
N ASP A 370 2.76 10.09 7.07
CA ASP A 370 1.55 10.56 7.73
C ASP A 370 1.66 10.44 9.25
N ASP A 371 1.09 11.42 9.94
CA ASP A 371 0.93 11.49 11.39
C ASP A 371 2.26 11.35 12.18
N LEU A 372 3.29 12.06 11.74
CA LEU A 372 4.61 12.08 12.38
C LEU A 372 4.55 12.76 13.76
N PHE A 373 5.17 12.13 14.77
CA PHE A 373 5.23 12.59 16.17
C PHE A 373 3.89 12.58 16.91
N LEU A 374 3.08 11.56 16.63
CA LEU A 374 1.88 11.28 17.41
C LEU A 374 2.28 10.81 18.82
N ALA A 375 3.30 9.95 18.89
CA ALA A 375 3.95 9.53 20.13
C ALA A 375 4.69 10.70 20.81
N ARG A 376 4.72 10.68 22.16
CA ARG A 376 5.43 11.71 22.95
C ARG A 376 6.93 11.75 22.69
N ARG A 377 7.52 10.61 22.33
CA ARG A 377 8.94 10.47 21.96
C ARG A 377 9.08 9.27 21.02
N ILE A 378 9.83 9.43 19.94
CA ILE A 378 10.18 8.30 19.07
C ILE A 378 11.41 7.58 19.62
N ARG A 379 11.53 6.28 19.33
CA ARG A 379 12.72 5.52 19.74
C ARG A 379 13.95 5.97 18.96
N ASP A 380 15.12 5.91 19.57
CA ASP A 380 16.37 6.41 18.98
C ASP A 380 16.67 5.76 17.61
N ALA A 381 16.50 4.44 17.49
CA ALA A 381 16.65 3.74 16.20
C ALA A 381 15.66 4.20 15.10
N ALA A 382 14.45 4.63 15.48
CA ALA A 382 13.49 5.21 14.54
C ALA A 382 13.88 6.65 14.14
N ALA A 383 14.49 7.40 15.06
CA ALA A 383 15.02 8.74 14.81
C ALA A 383 16.20 8.70 13.84
N GLU A 384 17.14 7.78 14.05
CA GLU A 384 18.27 7.54 13.16
C GLU A 384 17.81 7.10 11.76
N LEU A 385 16.78 6.25 11.67
CA LEU A 385 16.18 5.89 10.39
C LEU A 385 15.60 7.12 9.68
N LEU A 386 14.79 7.93 10.37
CA LEU A 386 14.20 9.14 9.80
C LEU A 386 15.29 10.09 9.30
N GLN A 387 16.34 10.30 10.09
CA GLN A 387 17.49 11.11 9.68
C GLN A 387 18.14 10.55 8.41
N THR A 388 18.37 9.24 8.34
CA THR A 388 18.99 8.58 7.19
C THR A 388 18.12 8.69 5.94
N VAL A 389 16.81 8.45 6.07
CA VAL A 389 15.83 8.59 4.97
C VAL A 389 15.81 10.01 4.44
N VAL A 390 15.69 11.01 5.32
CA VAL A 390 15.68 12.43 4.94
C VAL A 390 16.99 12.81 4.24
N HIS A 391 18.13 12.39 4.78
CA HIS A 391 19.44 12.68 4.19
C HIS A 391 19.60 12.07 2.79
N GLN A 392 19.29 10.78 2.62
CA GLN A 392 19.45 10.10 1.35
C GLN A 392 18.48 10.65 0.30
N ARG A 393 17.20 10.85 0.66
CA ARG A 393 16.21 11.42 -0.26
C ARG A 393 16.56 12.84 -0.69
N TYR A 394 17.07 13.67 0.22
CA TYR A 394 17.60 15.00 -0.12
C TYR A 394 18.72 14.91 -1.16
N LYS A 395 19.70 14.02 -0.97
CA LYS A 395 20.81 13.80 -1.91
C LYS A 395 20.33 13.31 -3.28
N HIS A 396 19.32 12.43 -3.30
CA HIS A 396 18.77 11.85 -4.51
C HIS A 396 17.66 12.70 -5.17
N ARG A 397 17.35 13.88 -4.63
CA ARG A 397 16.24 14.74 -5.09
C ARG A 397 14.90 14.00 -5.14
N ARG A 398 14.61 13.22 -4.09
CA ARG A 398 13.35 12.50 -3.92
C ARG A 398 12.46 13.21 -2.92
N SER A 399 11.18 13.34 -3.24
CA SER A 399 10.25 14.19 -2.49
C SER A 399 9.67 13.49 -1.26
N ILE A 400 9.48 14.26 -0.19
CA ILE A 400 8.83 13.81 1.04
C ILE A 400 7.61 14.70 1.31
N VAL A 401 6.47 14.09 1.58
CA VAL A 401 5.30 14.77 2.17
C VAL A 401 5.20 14.32 3.62
N VAL A 402 5.19 15.28 4.56
CA VAL A 402 5.01 14.99 5.99
C VAL A 402 3.69 15.59 6.45
N THR A 403 2.92 14.84 7.23
CA THR A 403 1.85 15.43 8.04
C THR A 403 2.20 15.33 9.53
N SER A 404 1.90 16.38 10.30
CA SER A 404 2.09 16.35 11.75
C SER A 404 1.10 17.26 12.46
N ASN A 405 0.73 16.88 13.68
CA ASN A 405 -0.01 17.74 14.60
C ASN A 405 0.89 18.61 15.49
N ARG A 406 2.22 18.47 15.36
CA ARG A 406 3.22 19.20 16.15
C ARG A 406 3.79 20.36 15.36
N VAL A 407 3.95 21.50 16.03
CA VAL A 407 4.69 22.63 15.46
C VAL A 407 6.16 22.24 15.27
N VAL A 408 6.76 22.74 14.19
CA VAL A 408 8.12 22.38 13.77
C VAL A 408 9.16 22.69 14.86
N GLN A 409 8.96 23.77 15.61
CA GLN A 409 9.86 24.21 16.69
C GLN A 409 10.01 23.19 17.82
N ASP A 410 9.01 22.34 18.05
CA ASP A 410 9.03 21.35 19.13
C ASP A 410 9.64 20.00 18.72
N TRP A 411 10.03 19.81 17.45
CA TRP A 411 10.50 18.52 16.94
C TRP A 411 11.71 17.95 17.71
N GLY A 412 12.59 18.82 18.23
CA GLY A 412 13.70 18.41 19.10
C GLY A 412 13.27 17.62 20.33
N LYS A 413 12.12 17.96 20.94
CA LYS A 413 11.58 17.27 22.12
C LYS A 413 11.10 15.85 21.76
N TYR A 414 10.49 15.68 20.59
CA TYR A 414 9.95 14.39 20.14
C TYR A 414 11.03 13.44 19.61
N LEU A 415 12.08 14.00 19.00
CA LEU A 415 13.25 13.26 18.55
C LEU A 415 14.19 12.88 19.70
N GLY A 416 14.19 13.65 20.80
CA GLY A 416 15.10 13.43 21.94
C GLY A 416 16.50 14.00 21.72
N ASP A 417 16.76 14.61 20.56
CA ASP A 417 18.03 15.25 20.20
C ASP A 417 17.75 16.51 19.34
N ALA A 418 18.08 17.68 19.89
CA ALA A 418 17.91 18.97 19.22
C ALA A 418 18.84 19.16 18.00
N THR A 419 20.03 18.56 18.04
CA THR A 419 21.01 18.63 16.94
C THR A 419 20.51 17.81 15.75
N MET A 420 20.02 16.60 16.02
CA MET A 420 19.38 15.75 15.01
C MET A 420 18.15 16.42 14.40
N ALA A 421 17.29 17.02 15.25
CA ALA A 421 16.11 17.75 14.78
C ALA A 421 16.47 18.90 13.83
N THR A 422 17.48 19.70 14.19
CA THR A 422 17.97 20.79 13.33
C THR A 422 18.46 20.27 11.99
N THR A 423 19.21 19.16 12.01
CA THR A 423 19.77 18.51 10.81
C THR A 423 18.69 17.95 9.87
N ILE A 424 17.64 17.36 10.43
CA ILE A 424 16.48 16.86 9.69
C ILE A 424 15.68 18.01 9.10
N LEU A 425 15.37 19.01 9.92
CA LEU A 425 14.54 20.16 9.52
C LEU A 425 15.22 21.01 8.45
N ASP A 426 16.52 21.24 8.55
CA ASP A 426 17.31 21.93 7.51
C ASP A 426 17.09 21.30 6.13
N ARG A 427 17.24 19.98 6.02
CA ARG A 427 17.09 19.24 4.76
C ARG A 427 15.65 19.12 4.29
N LEU A 428 14.71 18.91 5.23
CA LEU A 428 13.29 18.85 4.89
C LEU A 428 12.80 20.20 4.37
N MET A 429 13.16 21.29 5.04
CA MET A 429 12.59 22.63 4.80
C MET A 429 13.31 23.45 3.73
N HIS A 430 14.58 23.15 3.40
CA HIS A 430 15.34 23.91 2.40
C HIS A 430 14.58 24.06 1.06
N ARG A 431 13.81 23.05 0.66
CA ARG A 431 12.94 23.08 -0.50
C ARG A 431 11.57 22.51 -0.16
N ALA A 432 10.82 23.16 0.74
CA ALA A 432 9.50 22.69 1.12
C ALA A 432 8.39 23.73 0.94
N ALA A 433 7.21 23.24 0.54
CA ALA A 433 5.97 23.96 0.76
C ALA A 433 5.44 23.64 2.18
N MET A 434 5.34 24.66 3.04
CA MET A 434 4.75 24.52 4.36
C MET A 434 3.28 24.96 4.32
N LEU A 435 2.38 24.07 4.74
CA LEU A 435 0.95 24.29 4.77
C LEU A 435 0.46 24.17 6.21
N GLU A 436 -0.02 25.28 6.76
CA GLU A 436 -0.59 25.32 8.09
C GLU A 436 -2.11 25.12 8.05
N PHE A 437 -2.59 24.14 8.79
CA PHE A 437 -3.97 23.73 8.85
C PHE A 437 -4.60 24.17 10.18
N GLU A 438 -5.27 25.30 10.13
CA GLU A 438 -6.04 25.84 11.25
C GLU A 438 -7.54 25.68 10.99
N GLY A 439 -8.27 25.11 11.96
CA GLY A 439 -9.70 24.92 11.82
C GLY A 439 -10.31 23.98 12.85
N LYS A 440 -11.61 23.74 12.68
CA LYS A 440 -12.40 22.79 13.47
C LYS A 440 -12.13 21.36 12.98
N SER A 441 -12.29 20.40 13.89
CA SER A 441 -12.14 18.97 13.57
C SER A 441 -13.34 18.44 12.80
N TYR A 442 -13.11 17.89 11.60
CA TYR A 442 -14.11 17.16 10.82
C TYR A 442 -14.64 15.93 11.57
N ARG A 443 -13.75 15.21 12.28
CA ARG A 443 -14.12 14.02 13.05
C ARG A 443 -15.13 14.36 14.16
N LEU A 444 -14.97 15.52 14.81
CA LEU A 444 -15.92 15.99 15.83
C LEU A 444 -17.25 16.46 15.21
N LYS A 445 -17.22 17.11 14.04
CA LYS A 445 -18.43 17.47 13.28
C LYS A 445 -19.27 16.24 12.96
N GLU A 446 -18.64 15.20 12.40
CA GLU A 446 -19.31 13.95 12.06
C GLU A 446 -19.81 13.20 13.31
N ALA A 447 -19.02 13.17 14.38
CA ALA A 447 -19.45 12.57 15.64
C ALA A 447 -20.68 13.28 16.21
N ALA A 448 -20.69 14.62 16.23
CA ALA A 448 -21.84 15.41 16.68
C ALA A 448 -23.09 15.17 15.82
N ALA A 449 -22.94 15.09 14.50
CA ALA A 449 -24.04 14.80 13.58
C ALA A 449 -24.63 13.40 13.81
N ARG A 450 -23.78 12.38 14.04
CA ARG A 450 -24.23 11.01 14.36
C ARG A 450 -24.97 10.95 15.70
N ILE A 451 -24.49 11.67 16.71
CA ILE A 451 -25.16 11.73 18.02
C ILE A 451 -26.54 12.38 17.88
N ALA A 452 -26.64 13.51 17.17
CA ALA A 452 -27.92 14.20 16.98
C ALA A 452 -28.97 13.33 16.25
N LEU A 453 -28.56 12.56 15.24
CA LEU A 453 -29.44 11.64 14.52
C LEU A 453 -29.93 10.48 15.39
N ASN A 454 -29.11 9.97 16.30
CA ASN A 454 -29.50 8.91 17.23
C ASN A 454 -30.46 9.42 18.31
N THR A 455 -30.27 10.65 18.80
CA THR A 455 -31.19 11.27 19.78
C THR A 455 -32.59 11.53 19.20
N THR A 456 -32.70 11.78 17.89
CA THR A 456 -33.99 11.92 17.20
C THR A 456 -34.64 10.60 16.80
N ALA A 457 -33.92 9.47 16.89
CA ALA A 457 -34.46 8.14 16.60
C ALA A 457 -34.97 7.42 17.86
N ASP A 458 -34.51 7.85 19.04
CA ASP A 458 -34.94 7.33 20.36
C ASP A 458 -36.03 8.21 21.03
N ALA A 459 -36.51 9.25 20.34
CA ALA A 459 -37.63 10.12 20.75
C ALA A 459 -38.80 9.96 19.78
#